data_AF-A0A355L7K7-F1
#
_entry.id   AF-A0A355L7K7-F1
#
_cell.length_a   1.000
_cell.length_b   1.000
_cell.length_c   1.000
_cell.angle_alpha   90.00
_cell.angle_beta   90.00
_cell.angle_gamma   90.00
#
_symmetry.space_group_name_H-M   'P 1'
#
loop_
_entity.id
_entity.type
_entity.pdbx_description
1 polymer ?
#
loop_
_entity_poly.entity_id
_entity_poly.type
_entity_poly.pdbx_seq_one_letter_code
_entity_poly.pdbx_strand_id
1 'polypeptide(L)'
;MDTTESLGYLKGLIEGLDLGDNKKETKVFSAIVDVLSNLVEDIDDMTDGVEMLADQVDAVDEDLADLEEYVYDDYDDECDCDDCCDDDEEEFEVECPLCNTPFTVDAETALNGSVPCPNCGEMLEFEVEEADDEDAE
;
A
#
# COMPACT_ATOMS: atom_id res chain seq x y z
N MET A 1 32.63 -11.00 -6.78
CA MET A 1 32.59 -11.84 -7.98
C MET A 1 31.14 -11.92 -8.35
N ASP A 2 30.82 -11.43 -9.52
CA ASP A 2 29.48 -11.60 -10.09
C ASP A 2 29.20 -13.09 -10.31
N THR A 3 27.92 -13.44 -10.37
CA THR A 3 27.46 -14.83 -10.61
C THR A 3 28.03 -15.39 -11.91
N THR A 4 28.12 -14.57 -12.96
CA THR A 4 28.76 -14.89 -14.24
C THR A 4 30.26 -15.17 -14.10
N GLU A 5 31.00 -14.35 -13.34
CA GLU A 5 32.42 -14.60 -13.06
C GLU A 5 32.62 -15.88 -12.25
N SER A 6 31.75 -16.11 -11.26
CA SER A 6 31.77 -17.29 -10.40
C SER A 6 31.50 -18.57 -11.20
N LEU A 7 30.56 -18.52 -12.14
CA LEU A 7 30.26 -19.62 -13.06
C LEU A 7 31.41 -19.89 -14.03
N GLY A 8 32.04 -18.84 -14.57
CA GLY A 8 33.24 -18.96 -15.40
C GLY A 8 34.40 -19.61 -14.65
N TYR A 9 34.60 -19.23 -13.38
CA TYR A 9 35.59 -19.85 -12.51
C TYR A 9 35.28 -21.34 -12.25
N LEU A 10 34.00 -21.68 -12.00
CA LEU A 10 33.56 -23.06 -11.82
C LEU A 10 33.79 -23.91 -13.09
N LYS A 11 33.48 -23.38 -14.27
CA LYS A 11 33.79 -24.02 -15.57
C LYS A 11 35.28 -24.34 -15.67
N GLY A 12 36.13 -23.34 -15.42
CA GLY A 12 37.59 -23.51 -15.48
C GLY A 12 38.13 -24.54 -14.48
N LEU A 13 37.56 -24.61 -13.27
CA LEU A 13 37.92 -25.64 -12.30
C LEU A 13 37.54 -27.05 -12.77
N ILE A 14 36.35 -27.22 -13.35
CA ILE A 14 35.87 -28.53 -13.85
C ILE A 14 36.72 -29.00 -15.03
N GLU A 15 37.08 -28.10 -15.95
CA GLU A 15 37.98 -28.39 -17.07
C GLU A 15 39.40 -28.75 -16.60
N GLY A 16 39.91 -28.05 -15.58
CA GLY A 16 41.24 -28.28 -15.01
C GLY A 16 41.40 -29.58 -14.21
N LEU A 17 40.30 -30.20 -13.79
CA LEU A 17 40.31 -31.46 -13.02
C LEU A 17 40.54 -32.71 -13.88
N ASP A 18 40.57 -32.58 -15.22
CA ASP A 18 40.79 -33.68 -16.18
C ASP A 18 39.94 -34.92 -15.85
N LEU A 19 38.65 -34.70 -15.60
CA LEU A 19 37.73 -35.75 -15.13
C LEU A 19 37.45 -36.81 -16.20
N GLY A 20 37.78 -36.54 -17.47
CA GLY A 20 37.56 -37.41 -18.62
C GLY A 20 36.10 -37.36 -19.09
N ASP A 21 35.90 -36.98 -20.35
CA ASP A 21 34.59 -36.62 -20.93
C ASP A 21 33.53 -37.74 -20.92
N ASN A 22 33.98 -39.00 -20.82
CA ASN A 22 33.11 -40.17 -20.87
C ASN A 22 32.69 -40.72 -19.51
N LYS A 23 33.15 -40.14 -18.40
CA LYS A 23 32.69 -40.55 -17.07
C LYS A 23 31.29 -40.00 -16.78
N LYS A 24 30.48 -40.78 -16.07
CA LYS A 24 29.08 -40.41 -15.77
C LYS A 24 29.04 -39.16 -14.90
N GLU A 25 29.99 -39.02 -14.00
CA GLU A 25 30.17 -37.91 -13.08
C GLU A 25 30.50 -36.61 -13.82
N THR A 26 31.41 -36.65 -14.81
CA THR A 26 31.75 -35.49 -15.66
C THR A 26 30.51 -34.97 -16.39
N LYS A 27 29.68 -35.87 -16.95
CA LYS A 27 28.45 -35.49 -17.64
C LYS A 27 27.44 -34.80 -16.72
N VAL A 28 27.37 -35.21 -15.45
CA VAL A 28 26.51 -34.55 -14.46
C VAL A 28 27.03 -33.14 -14.16
N PHE A 29 28.34 -32.97 -13.95
CA PHE A 29 28.92 -31.65 -13.72
C PHE A 29 28.72 -30.71 -14.92
N SER A 30 28.94 -31.19 -16.14
CA SER A 30 28.65 -30.41 -17.35
C SER A 30 27.18 -29.99 -17.40
N ALA A 31 26.24 -30.91 -17.16
CA ALA A 31 24.82 -30.58 -17.17
C ALA A 31 24.44 -29.55 -16.08
N ILE A 32 25.04 -29.62 -14.89
CA ILE A 32 24.82 -28.63 -13.83
C ILE A 32 25.32 -27.25 -14.29
N VAL A 33 26.52 -27.20 -14.86
CA VAL A 33 27.12 -25.96 -15.36
C VAL A 33 26.29 -25.35 -16.49
N ASP A 34 25.73 -26.17 -17.37
CA ASP A 34 24.87 -25.72 -18.47
C ASP A 34 23.58 -25.11 -17.92
N VAL A 35 22.93 -25.77 -16.94
CA VAL A 35 21.74 -25.22 -16.27
C VAL A 35 22.06 -23.90 -15.56
N LEU A 36 23.20 -23.81 -14.88
CA LEU A 36 23.64 -22.56 -14.26
C LEU A 36 23.93 -21.46 -15.28
N SER A 37 24.42 -21.80 -16.48
CA SER A 37 24.65 -20.83 -17.56
C SER A 37 23.33 -20.28 -18.07
N ASN A 38 22.36 -21.15 -18.34
CA ASN A 38 21.02 -20.74 -18.76
C ASN A 38 20.33 -19.89 -17.69
N LEU A 39 20.47 -20.23 -16.41
CA LEU A 39 19.89 -19.43 -15.33
C LEU A 39 20.48 -18.02 -15.25
N VAL A 40 21.77 -17.86 -15.55
CA VAL A 40 22.38 -16.52 -15.62
C VAL A 40 21.77 -15.73 -16.78
N GLU A 41 21.64 -16.34 -17.96
CA GLU A 41 21.00 -15.71 -19.13
C GLU A 41 19.52 -15.35 -18.84
N ASP A 42 18.75 -16.26 -18.25
CA ASP A 42 17.35 -16.03 -17.89
C ASP A 42 17.19 -14.88 -16.87
N ILE A 43 18.15 -14.72 -15.95
CA ILE A 43 18.14 -13.63 -14.95
C ILE A 43 18.50 -12.29 -15.60
N ASP A 44 19.45 -12.28 -16.53
CA ASP A 44 19.80 -11.07 -17.29
C ASP A 44 18.57 -10.60 -18.10
N ASP A 45 17.91 -11.50 -18.83
CA ASP A 45 16.67 -11.21 -19.58
C ASP A 45 15.54 -10.70 -18.66
N MET A 46 15.42 -11.27 -17.45
CA MET A 46 14.45 -10.80 -16.45
C MET A 46 14.78 -9.40 -15.94
N THR A 47 16.07 -9.10 -15.75
CA THR A 47 16.54 -7.79 -15.27
C THR A 47 16.21 -6.71 -16.30
N ASP A 48 16.47 -6.96 -17.58
CA ASP A 48 16.07 -6.08 -18.68
C ASP A 48 14.56 -5.84 -18.68
N GLY A 49 13.77 -6.91 -18.48
CA GLY A 49 12.31 -6.79 -18.38
C GLY A 49 11.84 -5.94 -17.19
N VAL A 50 12.54 -6.00 -16.05
CA VAL A 50 12.24 -5.16 -14.87
C VAL A 50 12.60 -3.70 -15.12
N GLU A 51 13.72 -3.42 -15.79
CA GLU A 51 14.08 -2.04 -16.16
C GLU A 51 13.02 -1.44 -17.10
N MET A 52 12.56 -2.20 -18.10
CA MET A 52 11.47 -1.76 -18.97
C MET A 52 10.16 -1.49 -18.22
N LEU A 53 9.86 -2.27 -17.17
CA LEU A 53 8.67 -2.04 -16.34
C LEU A 53 8.82 -0.79 -15.49
N ALA A 54 10.03 -0.49 -14.98
CA ALA A 54 10.28 0.74 -14.24
C ALA A 54 9.98 1.97 -15.11
N ASP A 55 10.47 1.99 -16.36
CA ASP A 55 10.18 3.07 -17.31
C ASP A 55 8.66 3.25 -17.56
N GLN A 56 7.90 2.15 -17.61
CA GLN A 56 6.45 2.22 -17.76
C GLN A 56 5.74 2.74 -16.51
N VAL A 57 6.24 2.41 -15.32
CA VAL A 57 5.70 2.93 -14.06
C VAL A 57 5.95 4.43 -13.96
N ASP A 58 7.14 4.89 -14.34
CA ASP A 58 7.46 6.32 -14.37
C ASP A 58 6.55 7.07 -15.37
N ALA A 59 6.26 6.49 -16.52
CA ALA A 59 5.31 7.08 -17.48
C ALA A 59 3.88 7.16 -16.92
N VAL A 60 3.44 6.14 -16.17
CA VAL A 60 2.12 6.17 -15.51
C VAL A 60 2.08 7.23 -14.41
N ASP A 61 3.17 7.39 -13.65
CA ASP A 61 3.28 8.44 -12.62
C ASP A 61 3.18 9.85 -13.25
N GLU A 62 3.85 10.08 -14.37
CA GLU A 62 3.75 11.33 -15.14
C GLU A 62 2.32 11.57 -15.67
N ASP A 63 1.70 10.55 -16.28
CA ASP A 63 0.31 10.65 -16.76
C ASP A 63 -0.69 10.96 -15.62
N LEU A 64 -0.45 10.41 -14.43
CA LEU A 64 -1.28 10.68 -13.25
C LEU A 64 -1.05 12.10 -12.72
N ALA A 65 0.18 12.59 -12.69
CA ALA A 65 0.49 13.96 -12.32
C ALA A 65 -0.20 14.97 -13.27
N ASP A 66 -0.18 14.71 -14.57
CA ASP A 66 -0.89 15.53 -15.57
C ASP A 66 -2.42 15.51 -15.33
N LEU A 67 -2.97 14.36 -14.94
CA LEU A 67 -4.39 14.23 -14.62
C LEU A 67 -4.73 14.95 -13.31
N GLU A 68 -3.86 14.87 -12.30
CA GLU A 68 -4.01 15.62 -11.05
C GLU A 68 -4.01 17.12 -11.31
N GLU A 69 -3.09 17.64 -12.13
CA GLU A 69 -3.11 19.04 -12.58
C GLU A 69 -4.44 19.34 -13.28
N TYR A 70 -4.85 18.56 -14.28
CA TYR A 70 -6.10 18.82 -15.01
C TYR A 70 -7.36 18.77 -14.13
N VAL A 71 -7.42 17.88 -13.14
CA VAL A 71 -8.59 17.69 -12.28
C VAL A 71 -8.58 18.65 -11.10
N TYR A 72 -7.41 18.94 -10.51
CA TYR A 72 -7.29 19.69 -9.26
C TYR A 72 -6.78 21.13 -9.44
N ASP A 73 -6.14 21.53 -10.54
CA ASP A 73 -5.75 22.95 -10.76
C ASP A 73 -6.97 23.87 -10.88
N ASP A 74 -8.11 23.37 -11.39
CA ASP A 74 -9.36 24.16 -11.45
C ASP A 74 -10.01 24.34 -10.06
N TYR A 75 -9.45 23.71 -9.01
CA TYR A 75 -9.89 23.86 -7.61
C TYR A 75 -8.94 24.70 -6.75
N ASP A 76 -7.77 25.13 -7.24
CA ASP A 76 -6.74 25.81 -6.42
C ASP A 76 -6.67 27.34 -6.62
N ASP A 77 -7.50 27.93 -7.51
CA ASP A 77 -7.58 29.40 -7.67
C ASP A 77 -8.89 30.04 -7.14
N GLU A 78 -9.84 29.24 -6.63
CA GLU A 78 -11.06 29.75 -5.96
C GLU A 78 -11.60 28.86 -4.80
N CYS A 79 -10.79 27.98 -4.19
CA CYS A 79 -11.18 27.37 -2.91
C CYS A 79 -10.88 28.30 -1.71
N ASP A 80 -11.57 29.44 -1.71
CA ASP A 80 -12.08 30.09 -0.49
C ASP A 80 -13.32 29.29 0.01
N CYS A 81 -13.35 27.97 -0.19
CA CYS A 81 -14.32 27.10 0.48
C CYS A 81 -13.77 26.81 1.88
N ASP A 82 -14.16 27.68 2.79
CA ASP A 82 -14.36 27.38 4.22
C ASP A 82 -15.37 26.22 4.45
N ASP A 83 -15.55 25.32 3.47
CA ASP A 83 -16.67 24.36 3.33
C ASP A 83 -16.24 23.04 2.66
N CYS A 84 -14.94 22.84 2.37
CA CYS A 84 -14.41 21.54 1.89
C CYS A 84 -13.47 20.86 2.91
N CYS A 85 -13.28 21.50 4.06
CA CYS A 85 -12.68 20.92 5.27
C CYS A 85 -13.70 20.86 6.42
N ASP A 86 -14.99 21.09 6.14
CA ASP A 86 -16.07 20.89 7.09
C ASP A 86 -16.81 19.59 6.73
N ASP A 87 -16.09 18.48 6.90
CA ASP A 87 -16.73 17.25 7.35
C ASP A 87 -16.58 17.23 8.89
N ASP A 88 -16.82 18.37 9.58
CA ASP A 88 -17.21 18.37 10.99
C ASP A 88 -18.66 17.85 11.05
N GLU A 89 -18.85 16.60 10.64
CA GLU A 89 -19.96 15.83 11.16
C GLU A 89 -19.69 15.78 12.68
N GLU A 90 -20.35 16.66 13.45
CA GLU A 90 -20.09 16.87 14.88
C GLU A 90 -20.19 15.52 15.62
N GLU A 91 -19.05 14.88 15.85
CA GLU A 91 -18.96 13.58 16.50
C GLU A 91 -18.75 13.75 18.03
N PHE A 92 -19.61 13.12 18.81
CA PHE A 92 -19.54 13.13 20.28
C PHE A 92 -18.99 11.81 20.80
N GLU A 93 -17.95 11.86 21.64
CA GLU A 93 -17.46 10.68 22.38
C GLU A 93 -18.32 10.46 23.62
N VAL A 94 -19.02 9.31 23.67
CA VAL A 94 -19.94 8.95 24.74
C VAL A 94 -19.48 7.68 25.41
N GLU A 95 -19.45 7.65 26.75
CA GLU A 95 -19.16 6.44 27.52
C GLU A 95 -20.46 5.77 27.97
N CYS A 96 -20.67 4.51 27.57
CA CYS A 96 -21.85 3.78 28.03
C CYS A 96 -21.80 3.53 29.56
N PRO A 97 -22.81 3.96 30.34
CA PRO A 97 -22.83 3.77 31.79
C PRO A 97 -22.98 2.31 32.24
N LEU A 98 -23.40 1.42 31.34
CA LEU A 98 -23.64 0.00 31.66
C LEU A 98 -22.40 -0.87 31.43
N CYS A 99 -21.65 -0.62 30.35
CA CYS A 99 -20.49 -1.42 29.96
C CYS A 99 -19.16 -0.65 29.95
N ASN A 100 -19.18 0.64 30.31
CA ASN A 100 -18.00 1.52 30.39
C ASN A 100 -17.14 1.49 29.12
N THR A 101 -17.78 1.34 27.97
CA THR A 101 -17.10 1.32 26.68
C THR A 101 -17.33 2.65 26.01
N PRO A 102 -16.28 3.43 25.71
CA PRO A 102 -16.40 4.64 24.93
C PRO A 102 -16.73 4.28 23.49
N PHE A 103 -17.63 5.04 22.88
CA PHE A 103 -17.97 4.93 21.46
C PHE A 103 -18.37 6.31 20.93
N THR A 104 -18.24 6.48 19.62
CA THR A 104 -18.53 7.73 18.93
C THR A 104 -19.95 7.73 18.41
N VAL A 105 -20.62 8.88 18.48
CA VAL A 105 -21.98 9.11 17.98
C VAL A 105 -22.00 10.39 17.16
N ASP A 106 -22.55 10.34 15.95
CA ASP A 106 -22.78 11.51 15.10
C ASP A 106 -23.89 12.42 15.67
N ALA A 107 -23.81 13.73 15.37
CA ALA A 107 -24.76 14.72 15.85
C ALA A 107 -26.21 14.41 15.47
N GLU A 108 -26.48 13.89 14.27
CA GLU A 108 -27.82 13.51 13.84
C GLU A 108 -28.42 12.41 14.74
N THR A 109 -27.63 11.41 15.09
CA THR A 109 -28.03 10.33 15.99
C THR A 109 -28.20 10.81 17.43
N ALA A 110 -27.37 11.74 17.90
CA ALA A 110 -27.52 12.37 19.21
C ALA A 110 -28.80 13.22 19.29
N LEU A 111 -29.11 13.99 18.24
CA LEU A 111 -30.34 14.81 18.10
C LEU A 111 -31.62 13.96 18.04
N ASN A 112 -31.55 12.73 17.51
CA ASN A 112 -32.67 11.79 17.50
C ASN A 112 -33.05 11.29 18.91
N GLY A 113 -32.26 11.65 19.93
CA GLY A 113 -32.60 11.52 21.35
C GLY A 113 -32.42 10.12 21.93
N SER A 114 -32.12 9.10 21.12
CA SER A 114 -31.75 7.78 21.64
C SER A 114 -30.82 6.98 20.71
N VAL A 115 -29.77 6.36 21.28
CA VAL A 115 -28.83 5.48 20.55
C VAL A 115 -28.64 4.14 21.29
N PRO A 116 -28.64 3.00 20.59
CA PRO A 116 -28.24 1.74 21.19
C PRO A 116 -26.71 1.67 21.34
N CYS A 117 -26.22 1.34 22.53
CA CYS A 117 -24.80 1.07 22.73
C CYS A 117 -24.35 -0.12 21.84
N PRO A 118 -23.30 0.03 21.02
CA PRO A 118 -22.86 -1.02 20.10
C PRO A 118 -22.30 -2.26 20.82
N ASN A 119 -21.87 -2.12 22.08
CA ASN A 119 -21.27 -3.21 22.85
C ASN A 119 -22.30 -4.04 23.65
N CYS A 120 -23.28 -3.41 24.28
CA CYS A 120 -24.24 -4.10 25.16
C CYS A 120 -25.70 -4.01 24.73
N GLY A 121 -26.03 -3.14 23.76
CA GLY A 121 -27.40 -2.95 23.26
C GLY A 121 -28.33 -2.17 24.18
N GLU A 122 -27.80 -1.55 25.24
CA GLU A 122 -28.57 -0.64 26.10
C GLU A 122 -28.91 0.65 25.34
N MET A 123 -30.15 1.14 25.45
CA MET A 123 -30.58 2.40 24.83
C MET A 123 -30.16 3.57 25.71
N LEU A 124 -29.33 4.46 25.18
CA LEU A 124 -28.92 5.69 25.84
C LEU A 124 -29.79 6.82 25.31
N GLU A 125 -30.38 7.61 26.21
CA GLU A 125 -31.18 8.79 25.87
C GLU A 125 -30.32 10.04 26.03
N PHE A 126 -30.33 10.91 25.01
CA PHE A 126 -29.65 12.20 25.04
C PHE A 126 -30.67 13.31 25.17
N GLU A 127 -30.50 14.18 26.17
CA GLU A 127 -31.27 15.41 26.30
C GLU A 127 -30.44 16.54 25.69
N VAL A 128 -30.83 17.00 24.49
CA VAL A 128 -30.26 18.19 23.87
C VAL A 128 -31.00 19.39 24.42
N GLU A 129 -30.34 20.20 25.25
CA GLU A 129 -30.87 21.50 25.65
C GLU A 129 -30.72 22.45 24.45
N GLU A 130 -31.84 22.81 23.80
CA GLU A 130 -31.85 23.91 22.84
C GLU A 130 -31.42 25.18 23.58
N ALA A 131 -30.26 25.72 23.23
CA ALA A 131 -29.84 27.02 23.72
C ALA A 131 -30.77 28.07 23.08
N ASP A 132 -31.80 28.49 23.82
CA ASP A 132 -32.65 29.62 23.44
C ASP A 132 -31.75 30.86 23.21
N ASP A 133 -31.62 31.28 21.95
CA ASP A 133 -31.01 32.54 21.50
C ASP A 133 -31.87 33.76 21.93
N GLU A 134 -32.15 33.89 23.23
CA GLU A 134 -32.84 35.03 23.84
C GLU A 134 -32.11 35.50 25.10
N ASP A 135 -30.90 36.06 24.96
CA ASP A 135 -30.40 37.11 25.87
C ASP A 135 -29.16 37.80 25.27
N ALA A 136 -29.39 38.52 24.16
CA ALA A 136 -28.58 39.67 23.80
C ALA A 136 -29.23 40.94 24.38
N GLU A 137 -28.88 41.29 25.62
CA GLU A 137 -28.90 42.66 26.15
C GLU A 137 -27.55 43.04 26.77
#